data_AF-A0A392NU66-F1
#
_entry.id   AF-A0A392NU66-F1
#
_cell.length_a   1.000
_cell.length_b   1.000
_cell.length_c   1.000
_cell.angle_alpha   90.00
_cell.angle_beta   90.00
_cell.angle_gamma   90.00
#
_symmetry.space_group_name_H-M   'P 1'
#
loop_
_entity.id
_entity.type
_entity.pdbx_description
1 polymer ?
#
loop_
_entity_poly.entity_id
_entity_poly.type
_entity_poly.pdbx_seq_one_letter_code
_entity_poly.pdbx_strand_id
1 'polypeptide(L)'
;ENKYKLSDEEIIDLVITLMYSGYETVSTTSMMAVKYLHDHPKALEELRKEHLAIRERKKPNEPIDSNDLKSMRFTRAVIFETSRLATIVNGVLRKTTQDMELNGMLY
;
A
#
# COMPACT_ATOMS: atom_id res chain seq x y z
N GLU A 1 -13.63 -26.33 15.36
CA GLU A 1 -14.53 -25.23 15.75
C GLU A 1 -13.75 -24.20 16.53
N ASN A 2 -13.85 -22.92 16.16
CA ASN A 2 -13.18 -21.84 16.87
C ASN A 2 -13.96 -21.59 18.18
N LYS A 3 -13.31 -21.75 19.34
CA LYS A 3 -13.99 -21.77 20.66
C LYS A 3 -14.57 -20.41 21.08
N TYR A 4 -14.29 -19.35 20.34
CA TYR A 4 -14.75 -17.99 20.64
C TYR A 4 -15.31 -17.36 19.35
N LYS A 5 -16.63 -17.11 19.35
CA LYS A 5 -17.27 -16.28 18.33
C LYS A 5 -17.13 -14.82 18.76
N LEU A 6 -16.81 -13.95 17.80
CA LEU A 6 -16.81 -12.51 18.04
C LEU A 6 -18.24 -12.05 18.37
N SER A 7 -18.36 -11.10 19.29
CA SER A 7 -19.61 -10.37 19.49
C SER A 7 -19.89 -9.44 18.30
N ASP A 8 -21.14 -9.02 18.14
CA ASP A 8 -21.49 -8.04 17.11
C ASP A 8 -20.72 -6.73 17.29
N GLU A 9 -20.45 -6.32 18.53
CA GLU A 9 -19.65 -5.14 18.88
C GLU A 9 -18.20 -5.30 18.40
N GLU A 10 -17.55 -6.43 18.67
CA GLU A 10 -16.18 -6.71 18.22
C GLU A 10 -16.08 -6.76 16.68
N ILE A 11 -17.13 -7.27 16.00
CA ILE A 11 -17.21 -7.28 14.54
C ILE A 11 -17.31 -5.85 14.00
N ILE A 12 -18.17 -5.02 14.58
CA ILE A 12 -18.35 -3.62 14.18
C ILE A 12 -17.03 -2.86 14.35
N ASP A 13 -16.37 -3.00 15.51
CA ASP A 13 -15.10 -2.34 15.80
C ASP A 13 -14.00 -2.75 14.81
N LEU A 14 -13.91 -4.05 14.48
CA LEU A 14 -12.95 -4.54 13.50
C LEU A 14 -13.21 -3.97 12.11
N VAL A 15 -14.48 -3.93 11.67
CA VAL A 15 -14.85 -3.37 10.35
C VAL A 15 -14.48 -1.89 10.26
N ILE A 16 -14.80 -1.10 11.29
CA ILE A 16 -14.43 0.31 11.35
C ILE A 16 -12.91 0.48 11.34
N THR A 17 -12.19 -0.30 12.14
CA THR A 17 -10.73 -0.26 12.22
C THR A 17 -10.06 -0.56 10.87
N LEU A 18 -10.55 -1.58 10.16
CA LEU A 18 -10.04 -1.96 8.84
C LEU A 18 -10.30 -0.87 7.80
N MET A 19 -11.51 -0.31 7.78
CA MET A 19 -11.85 0.79 6.85
C MET A 19 -11.00 2.03 7.10
N TYR A 20 -10.87 2.45 8.36
CA TYR A 20 -10.08 3.62 8.71
C TYR A 20 -8.60 3.44 8.36
N SER A 21 -8.01 2.30 8.75
CA SER A 21 -6.60 1.99 8.48
C SER A 21 -6.30 1.92 6.99
N GLY A 22 -7.20 1.34 6.19
CA GLY A 22 -7.07 1.29 4.74
C GLY A 22 -7.27 2.64 4.07
N TYR A 23 -8.24 3.44 4.53
CA TYR A 23 -8.59 4.72 3.93
C TYR A 23 -7.46 5.74 4.05
N GLU A 24 -6.96 5.99 5.27
CA GLU A 24 -5.95 7.01 5.51
C GLU A 24 -4.64 6.68 4.78
N THR A 25 -4.15 5.45 4.94
CA THR A 25 -2.87 5.04 4.35
C THR A 25 -2.90 5.01 2.82
N VAL A 26 -3.96 4.46 2.21
CA VAL A 26 -4.06 4.36 0.74
C VAL A 26 -4.31 5.72 0.09
N SER A 27 -5.17 6.56 0.68
CA SER A 27 -5.46 7.89 0.14
C SER A 27 -4.22 8.78 0.15
N THR A 28 -3.47 8.83 1.26
CA THR A 28 -2.22 9.59 1.33
C THR A 28 -1.16 9.00 0.40
N THR A 29 -1.00 7.67 0.32
CA THR A 29 -0.05 7.04 -0.62
C THR A 29 -0.37 7.41 -2.06
N SER A 30 -1.63 7.35 -2.45
CA SER A 30 -2.07 7.65 -3.81
C SER A 30 -1.86 9.12 -4.18
N MET A 31 -2.18 10.04 -3.26
CA MET A 31 -1.89 11.47 -3.43
C MET A 31 -0.39 11.71 -3.64
N MET A 32 0.45 11.09 -2.81
CA MET A 32 1.91 11.23 -2.92
C MET A 32 2.46 10.61 -4.21
N ALA A 33 1.91 9.49 -4.68
CA ALA A 33 2.29 8.90 -5.96
C ALA A 33 2.02 9.87 -7.12
N VAL A 34 0.84 10.49 -7.16
CA VAL A 34 0.49 11.49 -8.19
C VAL A 34 1.43 12.70 -8.12
N LYS A 35 1.70 13.22 -6.91
CA LYS A 35 2.64 14.32 -6.70
C LYS A 35 4.04 13.96 -7.21
N TYR A 36 4.58 12.80 -6.84
CA TYR A 36 5.91 12.40 -7.27
C TYR A 36 5.99 12.16 -8.77
N LEU A 37 4.97 11.55 -9.38
CA LEU A 37 4.91 11.38 -10.84
C LEU A 37 4.84 12.72 -11.58
N HIS A 38 4.08 13.69 -11.06
CA HIS A 38 4.02 15.04 -11.60
C HIS A 38 5.40 15.70 -11.61
N ASP A 39 6.15 15.58 -10.51
CA ASP A 39 7.48 16.19 -10.38
C ASP A 39 8.56 15.44 -11.19
N HIS A 40 8.30 14.20 -11.61
CA HIS A 40 9.24 13.34 -12.33
C HIS A 40 8.66 12.89 -13.69
N PRO A 41 8.61 13.78 -14.70
CA PRO A 41 7.93 13.53 -15.97
C PRO A 41 8.49 12.32 -16.73
N LYS A 42 9.78 11.99 -16.58
CA LYS A 42 10.37 10.78 -17.15
C LYS A 42 9.75 9.50 -16.58
N ALA A 43 9.54 9.46 -15.26
CA ALA A 43 8.89 8.31 -14.62
C ALA A 43 7.42 8.22 -15.03
N LEU A 44 6.72 9.36 -15.12
CA LEU A 44 5.34 9.39 -15.61
C LEU A 44 5.23 8.87 -17.05
N GLU A 45 6.16 9.21 -17.93
CA GLU A 45 6.19 8.73 -19.31
C GLU A 45 6.41 7.22 -19.38
N GLU A 46 7.37 6.68 -18.62
CA GLU A 46 7.60 5.23 -18.56
C GLU A 46 6.39 4.47 -17.99
N LEU A 47 5.71 5.03 -16.98
CA LEU A 47 4.47 4.46 -16.44
C LEU A 47 3.36 4.43 -17.49
N ARG A 48 3.19 5.51 -18.26
CA ARG A 48 2.20 5.58 -19.35
C ARG A 48 2.49 4.57 -20.44
N LYS A 49 3.76 4.42 -20.86
CA LYS A 49 4.15 3.40 -21.84
C LYS A 49 3.77 2.00 -21.38
N GLU A 50 4.04 1.65 -20.12
CA GLU A 50 3.64 0.36 -19.53
C GLU A 50 2.12 0.16 -19.61
N HIS A 51 1.33 1.16 -19.19
CA HIS A 51 -0.13 1.07 -19.17
C HIS A 51 -0.75 1.01 -20.57
N LEU A 52 -0.23 1.79 -21.52
CA LEU A 52 -0.70 1.80 -22.90
C LEU A 52 -0.37 0.48 -23.60
N ALA A 53 0.83 -0.08 -23.41
CA ALA A 53 1.19 -1.38 -23.96
C ALA A 53 0.29 -2.51 -23.44
N ILE A 54 -0.17 -2.44 -22.18
CA ILE A 54 -1.18 -3.37 -21.66
C ILE A 54 -2.53 -3.15 -22.36
N ARG A 55 -2.95 -1.89 -22.52
CA ARG A 55 -4.22 -1.52 -23.15
C ARG A 55 -4.30 -1.94 -24.62
N GLU A 56 -3.21 -1.78 -25.38
CA GLU A 56 -3.13 -2.13 -26.81
C GLU A 56 -3.35 -3.63 -27.07
N ARG A 57 -3.00 -4.49 -26.10
CA ARG A 57 -3.21 -5.94 -26.20
C ARG A 57 -4.66 -6.37 -25.92
N LYS A 58 -5.52 -5.44 -25.51
CA LYS A 58 -6.90 -5.70 -25.08
C LYS A 58 -7.93 -5.13 -26.05
N LYS A 59 -9.10 -5.77 -26.09
CA LYS A 59 -10.24 -5.23 -26.87
C LYS A 59 -10.78 -3.94 -26.23
N PRO A 60 -11.41 -3.02 -26.99
CA PRO A 60 -11.85 -1.70 -26.51
C PRO A 60 -12.67 -1.67 -25.20
N ASN A 61 -13.39 -2.74 -24.84
CA ASN A 61 -14.16 -2.84 -23.60
C ASN A 61 -13.70 -3.97 -22.67
N GLU A 62 -12.57 -4.59 -22.96
CA GLU A 62 -12.01 -5.63 -22.11
C GLU A 62 -11.32 -4.99 -20.89
N PRO A 63 -11.70 -5.39 -19.65
CA PRO A 63 -11.13 -4.83 -18.44
C PRO A 63 -9.69 -5.31 -18.20
N ILE A 64 -8.99 -4.60 -17.32
CA ILE A 64 -7.72 -5.05 -16.74
C ILE A 64 -8.01 -6.27 -15.85
N ASP A 65 -7.22 -7.32 -16.00
CA ASP A 65 -7.32 -8.54 -15.22
C ASP A 65 -6.10 -8.75 -14.30
N SER A 66 -6.11 -9.85 -13.54
CA SER A 66 -5.03 -10.16 -12.59
C SER A 66 -3.68 -10.40 -13.26
N ASN A 67 -3.64 -10.92 -14.49
CA ASN A 67 -2.39 -11.16 -15.20
C ASN A 67 -1.78 -9.85 -15.69
N ASP A 68 -2.60 -8.88 -16.10
CA ASP A 68 -2.12 -7.53 -16.44
C ASP A 68 -1.48 -6.85 -15.23
N LEU A 69 -2.15 -6.87 -14.07
CA LEU A 69 -1.63 -6.30 -12.83
C LEU A 69 -0.27 -6.90 -12.44
N LYS A 70 -0.10 -8.22 -12.63
CA LYS A 70 1.19 -8.89 -12.40
C LYS A 70 2.28 -8.46 -13.38
N SER A 71 1.89 -8.01 -14.58
CA SER A 71 2.82 -7.53 -15.60
C SER A 71 3.27 -6.08 -15.42
N MET A 72 2.59 -5.30 -14.56
CA MET A 72 2.89 -3.89 -14.26
C MET A 72 4.10 -3.71 -13.33
N ARG A 73 5.29 -4.08 -13.82
CA ARG A 73 6.54 -4.05 -13.04
C ARG A 73 6.95 -2.63 -12.66
N PHE A 74 6.84 -1.68 -13.57
CA PHE A 74 7.22 -0.29 -13.32
C PHE A 74 6.22 0.41 -12.41
N THR A 75 4.92 0.17 -12.57
CA THR A 75 3.90 0.63 -11.62
C THR A 75 4.20 0.17 -10.19
N ARG A 76 4.59 -1.09 -10.03
CA ARG A 76 4.99 -1.62 -8.71
C ARG A 76 6.25 -0.94 -8.16
N ALA A 77 7.21 -0.61 -9.01
CA ALA A 77 8.38 0.17 -8.60
C ALA A 77 7.98 1.60 -8.14
N VAL A 78 7.06 2.26 -8.85
CA VAL A 78 6.51 3.58 -8.46
C VAL A 78 5.81 3.50 -7.10
N ILE A 79 5.02 2.44 -6.86
CA ILE A 79 4.35 2.24 -5.57
C ILE A 79 5.37 2.12 -4.44
N PHE A 80 6.39 1.27 -4.59
CA PHE A 80 7.42 1.09 -3.57
C PHE A 80 8.25 2.35 -3.33
N GLU A 81 8.60 3.06 -4.39
CA GLU A 81 9.36 4.31 -4.26
C GLU A 81 8.53 5.41 -3.61
N THR A 82 7.23 5.45 -3.90
CA THR A 82 6.29 6.33 -3.20
C THR A 82 6.24 6.00 -1.71
N SER A 83 6.10 4.72 -1.36
CA SER A 83 6.09 4.29 0.06
C SER A 83 7.42 4.61 0.77
N ARG A 84 8.56 4.45 0.09
CA ARG A 84 9.89 4.76 0.62
C ARG A 84 10.05 6.25 0.91
N LEU A 85 9.58 7.11 0.00
CA LEU A 85 9.74 8.56 0.12
C LEU A 85 8.69 9.20 1.03
N ALA A 86 7.43 8.76 0.95
CA ALA A 86 6.34 9.37 1.69
C ALA A 86 6.28 8.95 3.17
N THR A 87 6.76 7.74 3.51
CA THR A 87 6.77 7.17 4.88
C THR A 87 5.60 7.64 5.75
N ILE A 88 4.38 7.23 5.38
CA ILE A 88 3.14 7.77 5.98
C ILE A 88 3.03 7.44 7.48
N VAL A 89 3.51 6.25 7.87
CA VAL A 89 3.59 5.84 9.27
C VAL A 89 5.01 6.08 9.75
N ASN A 90 5.21 7.18 10.49
CA ASN A 90 6.53 7.66 10.92
C ASN A 90 7.23 6.80 12.00
N GLY A 91 6.58 5.74 12.48
CA GLY A 91 7.18 4.84 13.46
C GLY A 91 6.19 3.85 14.01
N VAL A 92 6.70 2.69 14.43
CA VAL A 92 5.90 1.63 15.05
C VAL A 92 6.43 1.43 16.47
N LEU A 93 5.69 1.96 17.44
CA LEU A 93 6.09 1.92 18.84
C LEU A 93 5.69 0.60 19.51
N ARG A 94 6.47 0.22 20.52
CA ARG A 94 6.23 -0.92 21.40
C ARG A 94 6.54 -0.52 22.83
N LYS A 95 5.75 -1.05 23.77
CA LYS A 95 6.03 -0.97 25.20
C LYS A 95 6.72 -2.27 25.63
N THR A 96 7.87 -2.17 26.28
CA THR A 96 8.53 -3.33 26.90
C THR A 96 7.70 -3.82 28.08
N THR A 97 7.48 -5.12 28.18
CA THR A 97 6.77 -5.76 29.31
C THR A 97 7.72 -6.40 30.31
N GLN A 98 9.00 -6.44 29.97
CA GLN A 98 10.11 -6.98 30.74
C GLN A 98 11.40 -6.34 30.20
N ASP A 99 12.47 -6.41 30.99
CA ASP A 99 13.78 -5.91 30.59
C ASP A 99 14.22 -6.57 29.26
N MET A 100 14.78 -5.75 28.38
CA MET A 100 15.20 -6.16 27.03
C MET A 100 16.64 -5.75 26.79
N GLU A 101 17.48 -6.69 26.41
CA GLU A 101 18.84 -6.37 25.96
C GLU A 101 18.85 -6.09 24.45
N LEU A 102 19.34 -4.92 24.07
CA LEU A 102 19.54 -4.54 22.67
C LEU A 102 20.97 -4.00 22.51
N ASN A 103 21.76 -4.62 21.63
CA ASN A 103 23.15 -4.24 21.37
C ASN A 103 24.02 -4.15 22.65
N GLY A 104 23.82 -5.05 23.62
CA GLY A 104 24.58 -5.08 24.88
C GLY A 104 24.10 -4.09 25.95
N MET A 105 23.02 -3.34 25.68
CA MET A 105 22.42 -2.39 26.63
C MET A 105 21.06 -2.91 27.10
N LEU A 106 20.83 -2.85 28.41
CA LEU A 106 19.56 -3.25 29.04
C LEU A 106 18.57 -2.07 29.01
N TYR A 107 17.35 -2.32 28.52
CA TYR A 107 16.25 -1.36 28.37
C TYR A 107 14.97 -1.83 29.06
#